data_AF-A0ABD5DGX0-F1
#
_entry.id   AF-A0ABD5DGX0-F1
#
_cell.length_a   1.000
_cell.length_b   1.000
_cell.length_c   1.000
_cell.angle_alpha   90.00
_cell.angle_beta   90.00
_cell.angle_gamma   90.00
#
_symmetry.space_group_name_H-M   'P 1'
#
loop_
_entity.id
_entity.type
_entity.pdbx_description
1 polymer ?
#
loop_
_entity_poly.entity_id
_entity_poly.type
_entity_poly.pdbx_seq_one_letter_code
_entity_poly.pdbx_strand_id
1 'polypeptide(L)' 'EYSPSIRGNGISCKTIFDCTVPWALKSHFERAPFADVDPRPFAPEYFARLEKNQGSAK' A
#
# COMPACT_ATOMS: atom_id res chain seq x y z
N GLU A 1 -3.98 -28.95 1.51
CA GLU A 1 -4.20 -29.44 2.88
C GLU A 1 -4.43 -28.27 3.82
N TYR A 2 -5.18 -28.48 4.91
CA TYR A 2 -5.32 -27.51 5.99
C TYR A 2 -4.13 -27.57 6.95
N SER A 3 -3.89 -26.50 7.70
CA SER A 3 -2.83 -26.48 8.71
C SER A 3 -3.07 -27.59 9.76
N PRO A 4 -2.07 -28.44 10.06
CA PRO A 4 -2.22 -29.52 11.06
C PRO A 4 -2.38 -28.99 12.50
N SER A 5 -2.10 -27.70 12.73
CA SER A 5 -2.35 -27.04 14.02
C SER A 5 -3.81 -26.61 14.22
N ILE A 6 -4.65 -26.67 13.17
CA ILE A 6 -6.06 -26.30 13.22
C ILE A 6 -6.90 -27.57 13.45
N ARG A 7 -7.69 -27.57 14.54
CA ARG A 7 -8.41 -28.75 15.05
C ARG A 7 -9.54 -29.26 14.15
N GLY A 8 -9.99 -28.49 13.17
CA GLY A 8 -11.09 -28.86 12.30
C GLY A 8 -11.39 -27.84 11.21
N ASN A 9 -12.16 -28.26 10.21
CA ASN A 9 -12.57 -27.42 9.09
C ASN A 9 -13.50 -26.30 9.57
N GLY A 10 -13.37 -25.11 8.97
CA GLY A 10 -14.16 -23.94 9.35
C GLY A 10 -13.68 -23.22 10.62
N ILE A 11 -12.58 -23.68 11.24
CA ILE A 11 -11.96 -23.02 12.39
C ILE A 11 -10.73 -22.25 11.92
N SER A 12 -10.54 -21.02 12.41
CA SER A 12 -9.33 -20.24 12.16
C SER A 12 -8.97 -19.37 13.35
N CYS A 13 -7.67 -19.12 13.52
CA CYS A 13 -7.20 -18.04 14.39
C CYS A 13 -7.38 -16.70 13.68
N LYS A 14 -7.84 -15.69 14.41
CA LYS A 14 -7.85 -14.31 13.93
C LYS A 14 -6.67 -13.58 14.58
N THR A 15 -5.84 -12.95 13.76
CA THR A 15 -4.69 -12.18 14.24
C THR A 15 -4.91 -10.71 13.94
N ILE A 16 -4.67 -9.87 14.95
CA ILE A 16 -4.69 -8.42 14.80
C ILE A 16 -3.24 -7.95 14.68
N PHE A 17 -2.95 -7.18 13.64
CA PHE A 17 -1.68 -6.49 13.47
C PHE A 17 -1.91 -5.00 13.64
N ASP A 18 -1.62 -4.48 14.82
CA ASP A 18 -1.61 -3.04 15.04
C ASP A 18 -0.25 -2.48 14.63
N CYS A 19 -0.18 -1.97 13.40
CA CYS A 19 0.99 -1.28 12.86
C CYS A 19 0.82 0.24 12.91
N THR A 20 -0.08 0.75 13.76
CA THR A 20 -0.24 2.20 13.93
C THR A 20 0.91 2.76 14.76
N VAL A 21 1.27 4.01 14.47
CA VAL A 21 2.24 4.73 15.31
C VAL A 21 1.54 5.10 16.62
N PRO A 22 2.10 4.74 17.79
CA PRO A 22 1.55 5.17 19.08
C PRO A 22 1.37 6.69 19.13
N TRP A 23 0.24 7.16 19.68
CA TRP A 23 -0.15 8.58 19.62
C TRP A 23 0.96 9.54 20.08
N ALA A 24 1.60 9.25 21.21
CA ALA A 24 2.68 10.07 21.77
C ALA A 24 3.96 10.10 20.91
N LEU A 25 4.11 9.17 19.96
CA LEU A 25 5.29 9.02 19.10
C LEU A 25 5.06 9.53 17.67
N LYS A 26 3.89 10.10 17.36
CA LYS A 26 3.55 10.49 15.97
C LYS A 26 4.57 11.43 15.32
N SER A 27 5.10 12.39 16.07
CA SER A 27 6.11 13.33 15.56
C SER A 27 7.44 12.67 15.22
N HIS A 28 7.73 11.48 15.76
CA HIS A 28 8.98 10.76 15.48
C HIS A 28 8.88 9.86 14.22
N PHE A 29 7.66 9.61 13.74
CA PHE A 29 7.38 8.73 12.59
C PHE A 29 6.67 9.48 11.47
N GLU A 30 7.03 10.74 11.26
CA GLU A 30 6.66 11.46 10.06
C GLU A 30 7.40 10.85 8.84
N ARG A 31 6.67 10.57 7.76
CA ARG A 31 7.29 10.11 6.51
C ARG A 31 8.12 11.26 5.92
N ALA A 32 9.18 10.94 5.18
CA ALA A 32 10.02 11.96 4.55
C ALA A 32 9.16 12.90 3.65
N PRO A 33 9.14 14.22 3.91
CA PRO A 33 8.32 15.17 3.19
C PRO A 33 9.02 15.61 1.89
N PHE A 34 8.92 14.79 0.85
CA PHE A 34 9.36 15.19 -0.49
C PHE A 34 8.45 16.32 -1.02
N ALA A 35 9.02 17.22 -1.83
CA ALA A 35 8.27 18.30 -2.44
C ALA A 35 7.24 17.77 -3.46
N ASP A 36 6.04 18.35 -3.46
CA ASP A 36 5.01 18.08 -4.47
C ASP A 36 5.39 18.76 -5.79
N VAL A 37 5.87 17.96 -6.74
CA VAL A 37 6.31 18.43 -8.06
C VAL A 37 5.54 17.71 -9.17
N ASP A 38 5.40 18.38 -10.31
CA ASP A 38 4.92 17.73 -11.53
C ASP A 38 6.04 16.85 -12.12
N PRO A 39 5.88 15.52 -12.18
CA PRO A 39 6.93 14.65 -12.71
C PRO A 39 6.92 14.58 -14.25
N ARG A 40 5.87 15.08 -14.92
CA ARG A 40 5.69 14.94 -16.38
C ARG A 40 6.84 15.54 -17.21
N PRO A 41 7.40 16.72 -16.88
CA PRO A 41 8.53 17.27 -17.63
C PRO A 41 9.79 16.40 -17.59
N PHE A 42 9.95 15.57 -16.56
CA PHE A 42 11.16 14.74 -16.34
C PHE A 42 11.08 13.36 -17.00
N ALA A 43 9.88 12.87 -17.31
CA ALA A 43 9.68 11.58 -17.99
C ALA A 43 8.42 11.60 -18.89
N PRO A 44 8.38 12.47 -19.91
CA PRO A 44 7.16 12.75 -20.67
C PRO A 44 6.60 11.51 -21.38
N GLU A 45 7.43 10.63 -21.95
CA GLU A 45 6.90 9.43 -22.64
C GLU A 45 6.28 8.42 -21.66
N TYR A 46 6.82 8.33 -20.44
CA TYR A 46 6.29 7.44 -19.40
C TYR A 46 4.87 7.84 -19.01
N PHE A 47 4.66 9.13 -18.73
CA PHE A 47 3.35 9.64 -18.34
C PHE A 47 2.36 9.68 -19.52
N ALA A 48 2.80 10.03 -20.73
CA ALA A 48 1.96 9.97 -21.93
C ALA A 48 1.47 8.54 -22.23
N ARG A 49 2.28 7.51 -21.94
CA ARG A 49 1.85 6.10 -22.05
C ARG A 49 0.84 5.71 -20.98
N LEU A 50 1.04 6.16 -19.73
CA LEU A 50 0.09 5.89 -18.65
C LEU A 50 -1.30 6.43 -18.96
N GLU A 51 -1.38 7.66 -19.49
CA GLU A 51 -2.65 8.29 -19.89
C GLU A 51 -3.36 7.51 -21.01
N LYS A 52 -2.60 7.02 -22.01
CA LYS A 52 -3.15 6.17 -23.09
C LYS A 52 -3.69 4.85 -22.57
N ASN A 53 -3.01 4.23 -21.61
CA ASN A 53 -3.39 2.92 -21.07
C ASN A 53 -4.59 2.98 -20.13
N GLN A 54 -4.81 4.11 -19.44
CA GLN A 54 -5.99 4.34 -18.59
C GLN A 54 -7.29 4.47 -19.40
N GLY A 55 -7.21 4.77 -20.70
CA GLY A 55 -8.35 4.80 -21.62
C GLY A 55 -8.81 3.42 -22.13
N SER A 56 -8.05 2.34 -21.87
CA SER A 56 -8.40 0.97 -22.33
C SER A 56 -9.15 0.15 -21.28
N ALA A 57 -9.37 0.69 -20.08
CA ALA A 57 -10.21 0.11 -19.04
C ALA A 57 -11.61 0.77 -19.07
N LYS A 58 -12.30 0.61 -20.19
CA LYS A 58 -13.76 0.75 -20.31
C LYS A 58 -14.28 -0.37 -21.18
#